data_AF-A0A1M4UNL9-F1
#
_entry.id   AF-A0A1M4UNL9-F1
#
_cell.length_a   1.000
_cell.length_b   1.000
_cell.length_c   1.000
_cell.angle_alpha   90.00
_cell.angle_beta   90.00
_cell.angle_gamma   90.00
#
_symmetry.space_group_name_H-M   'P 1'
#
loop_
_entity.id
_entity.type
_entity.pdbx_description
1 polymer ?
#
loop_
_entity_poly.entity_id
_entity_poly.type
_entity_poly.pdbx_seq_one_letter_code
_entity_poly.pdbx_strand_id
1 'polypeptide(L)'
;MLSDADQEVIKAYNLQFDPGEYYHQRRDLTLLNGGSLKTLPVPATFIVNTNQIIEAAHVEANYTERMGPKEIIEVLKGMGN
;
A
#
# COMPACT_ATOMS: atom_id res chain seq x y z
N MET A 1 7.10 -1.74 14.25
CA MET A 1 6.59 -2.04 12.89
C MET A 1 5.09 -1.76 12.91
N LEU A 2 4.54 -1.14 11.87
CA LEU A 2 3.08 -1.05 11.71
C LEU A 2 2.57 -2.45 11.33
N SER A 3 1.53 -2.94 11.99
CA SER A 3 0.93 -4.26 11.74
C SER A 3 -0.51 -4.07 11.28
N ASP A 4 -0.84 -4.58 10.09
CA ASP A 4 -2.19 -4.60 9.50
C ASP A 4 -2.54 -6.04 9.10
N ALA A 5 -2.55 -6.93 10.11
CA ALA A 5 -2.65 -8.38 9.90
C ALA A 5 -3.97 -8.79 9.22
N ASP A 6 -5.05 -8.07 9.53
CA ASP A 6 -6.39 -8.32 8.99
C ASP A 6 -6.70 -7.45 7.76
N GLN A 7 -5.70 -6.72 7.23
CA GLN A 7 -5.80 -5.83 6.07
C GLN A 7 -6.93 -4.80 6.16
N GLU A 8 -7.29 -4.34 7.36
CA GLU A 8 -8.36 -3.35 7.55
C GLU A 8 -7.95 -1.99 6.99
N VAL A 9 -6.68 -1.59 7.20
CA VAL A 9 -6.16 -0.32 6.68
C VAL A 9 -6.04 -0.40 5.16
N ILE A 10 -5.44 -1.46 4.63
CA ILE A 10 -5.31 -1.66 3.18
C ILE A 10 -6.69 -1.67 2.49
N LYS A 11 -7.70 -2.28 3.11
CA LYS A 11 -9.08 -2.25 2.60
C LYS A 11 -9.69 -0.85 2.66
N ALA A 12 -9.51 -0.12 3.76
CA ALA A 12 -10.02 1.25 3.89
C ALA A 12 -9.46 2.21 2.82
N TYR A 13 -8.23 1.96 2.37
CA TYR A 13 -7.58 2.72 1.30
C TYR A 13 -7.88 2.17 -0.11
N ASN A 14 -8.72 1.15 -0.24
CA ASN A 14 -9.02 0.46 -1.50
C ASN A 14 -7.78 -0.14 -2.21
N LEU A 15 -6.81 -0.61 -1.43
CA LEU A 15 -5.57 -1.23 -1.91
C LEU A 15 -5.53 -2.75 -1.72
N GLN A 16 -6.66 -3.36 -1.34
CA GLN A 16 -6.77 -4.80 -1.21
C GLN A 16 -7.05 -5.43 -2.58
N PHE A 17 -6.18 -6.33 -3.04
CA PHE A 17 -6.29 -6.96 -4.35
C PHE A 17 -6.33 -8.49 -4.24
N ASP A 18 -7.20 -9.13 -5.02
CA ASP A 18 -7.21 -10.58 -5.21
C ASP A 18 -6.39 -10.92 -6.47
N PRO A 19 -5.24 -11.63 -6.34
CA PRO A 19 -4.41 -12.02 -7.49
C PRO A 19 -5.02 -13.12 -8.35
N GLY A 20 -6.16 -13.67 -7.96
CA GLY A 20 -6.92 -14.66 -8.71
C GLY A 20 -6.43 -16.10 -8.53
N GLU A 21 -7.26 -17.02 -9.02
CA GLU A 21 -7.13 -18.46 -8.77
C GLU A 21 -5.78 -19.06 -9.20
N TYR A 22 -5.24 -18.62 -10.35
CA TYR A 22 -3.94 -19.11 -10.83
C TYR A 22 -2.77 -18.76 -9.89
N TYR A 23 -2.88 -17.66 -9.15
CA TYR A 23 -1.90 -17.31 -8.13
C TYR A 23 -2.06 -18.20 -6.89
N HIS A 24 -3.29 -18.35 -6.40
CA HIS A 24 -3.63 -19.16 -5.23
C HIS A 24 -3.21 -20.62 -5.35
N GLN A 25 -3.27 -21.19 -6.57
CA GLN A 25 -2.82 -22.55 -6.82
C GLN A 25 -1.30 -22.72 -6.69
N ARG A 26 -0.51 -21.65 -6.88
CA ARG A 26 0.95 -21.68 -6.78
C ARG A 26 1.46 -21.22 -5.42
N ARG A 27 0.63 -20.52 -4.64
CA ARG A 27 0.96 -19.92 -3.35
C ARG A 27 -0.27 -19.93 -2.45
N ASP A 28 -0.19 -20.64 -1.34
CA ASP A 28 -1.22 -20.56 -0.30
C ASP A 28 -1.00 -19.30 0.55
N LEU A 29 -1.71 -18.23 0.19
CA LEU A 29 -1.63 -16.95 0.90
C LEU A 29 -2.18 -17.03 2.33
N THR A 30 -3.04 -18.00 2.64
CA THR A 30 -3.60 -18.13 3.99
C THR A 30 -2.55 -18.55 5.03
N LEU A 31 -1.45 -19.15 4.58
CA LEU A 31 -0.29 -19.52 5.39
C LEU A 31 0.74 -18.38 5.51
N LEU A 32 0.72 -17.42 4.59
CA LEU A 32 1.70 -16.35 4.48
C LEU A 32 1.20 -15.03 5.08
N ASN A 33 -0.10 -14.77 4.99
CA ASN A 33 -0.74 -13.57 5.50
C ASN A 33 -1.26 -13.75 6.92
N GLY A 34 -1.32 -12.65 7.66
CA GLY A 34 -2.15 -12.56 8.87
C GLY A 34 -3.64 -12.75 8.54
N GLY A 35 -4.44 -13.14 9.55
CA GLY A 35 -5.90 -13.30 9.40
C GLY A 35 -6.33 -14.39 8.40
N SER A 36 -5.41 -15.23 7.92
CA SER A 36 -5.66 -16.25 6.87
C SER A 36 -6.26 -15.68 5.58
N LEU A 37 -5.87 -14.45 5.23
CA LEU A 37 -6.40 -13.74 4.06
C LEU A 37 -5.77 -14.23 2.74
N LYS A 38 -6.59 -14.30 1.69
CA LYS A 38 -6.15 -14.64 0.31
C LYS A 38 -5.84 -13.41 -0.54
N THR A 39 -5.85 -12.22 0.03
CA THR A 39 -5.65 -10.95 -0.68
C THR A 39 -4.24 -10.43 -0.47
N LEU A 40 -3.76 -9.63 -1.41
CA LEU A 40 -2.46 -8.96 -1.35
C LEU A 40 -2.64 -7.44 -1.27
N PRO A 41 -1.76 -6.74 -0.54
CA PRO A 41 -1.73 -5.28 -0.61
C PRO A 41 -1.13 -4.84 -1.95
N VAL A 42 -1.77 -3.85 -2.58
CA VAL A 42 -1.16 -3.08 -3.68
C VAL A 42 -0.15 -2.10 -3.08
N PRO A 43 1.12 -2.09 -3.55
CA PRO A 43 2.11 -1.13 -3.09
C PRO A 43 1.65 0.32 -3.29
N ALA A 44 1.85 1.14 -2.27
CA ALA A 44 1.53 2.56 -2.34
C ALA A 44 2.45 3.39 -1.45
N THR A 45 2.70 4.62 -1.89
CA THR A 45 3.36 5.67 -1.10
C THR A 45 2.38 6.82 -0.91
N PHE A 46 2.14 7.20 0.35
CA PHE A 46 1.32 8.36 0.71
C PHE A 46 2.16 9.37 1.48
N ILE A 47 1.96 10.65 1.19
CA ILE A 47 2.43 11.76 2.02
C ILE A 47 1.20 12.30 2.74
N VAL A 48 1.17 12.13 4.07
CA VAL A 48 0.04 12.53 4.91
C VAL A 48 0.49 13.67 5.83
N ASN A 49 -0.22 14.79 5.80
CA ASN A 49 0.08 15.94 6.65
C ASN A 49 -0.40 15.73 8.11
N THR A 50 -0.10 16.68 9.00
CA THR A 50 -0.50 16.63 10.42
C THR A 50 -2.01 16.74 10.65
N ASN A 51 -2.76 17.26 9.68
CA ASN A 51 -4.22 17.33 9.69
C ASN A 51 -4.85 16.06 9.10
N GLN A 52 -4.07 14.99 8.88
CA GLN A 52 -4.52 13.70 8.33
C GLN A 52 -5.02 13.79 6.88
N ILE A 53 -4.56 14.79 6.12
CA ILE A 53 -4.85 14.93 4.69
C ILE A 53 -3.75 14.30 3.86
N ILE A 54 -4.13 13.54 2.83
CA ILE A 54 -3.20 12.99 1.85
C ILE A 54 -2.83 14.10 0.86
N GLU A 55 -1.59 14.54 0.90
CA GLU A 55 -1.04 15.60 0.03
C GLU A 55 -0.51 15.05 -1.30
N ALA A 56 -0.04 13.81 -1.27
CA ALA A 56 0.37 13.08 -2.48
C ALA A 56 0.17 11.58 -2.28
N ALA A 57 -0.12 10.89 -3.37
CA ALA A 57 -0.25 9.44 -3.42
C ALA A 57 0.38 8.90 -4.70
N HIS A 58 1.09 7.79 -4.59
CA HIS A 58 1.55 6.98 -5.71
C HIS A 58 1.13 5.54 -5.45
N VAL A 59 0.32 4.99 -6.34
CA VAL A 59 -0.22 3.62 -6.25
C VAL A 59 0.16 2.91 -7.53
N GLU A 60 0.92 1.83 -7.41
CA GLU A 60 1.43 1.09 -8.57
C GLU A 60 1.47 -0.41 -8.26
N ALA A 61 0.90 -1.21 -9.16
CA ALA A 61 0.87 -2.67 -9.03
C ALA A 61 2.25 -3.28 -9.30
N ASN A 62 3.05 -2.64 -10.17
CA ASN A 62 4.45 -2.98 -10.33
C ASN A 62 5.24 -2.55 -9.09
N TYR A 63 5.47 -3.47 -8.16
CA TYR A 63 6.20 -3.23 -6.90
C TYR A 63 7.64 -2.71 -7.06
N THR A 64 8.20 -2.72 -8.27
CA THR A 64 9.52 -2.15 -8.56
C THR A 64 9.47 -0.64 -8.84
N GLU A 65 8.29 -0.13 -9.15
CA GLU A 65 8.02 1.29 -9.33
C GLU A 65 7.47 1.88 -8.03
N ARG A 66 8.01 3.04 -7.66
CA ARG A 66 7.64 3.74 -6.43
C ARG A 66 7.95 5.23 -6.60
N MET A 67 7.24 6.06 -5.82
CA MET A 67 7.54 7.48 -5.72
C MET A 67 9.03 7.69 -5.39
N GLY A 68 9.70 8.50 -6.20
CA GLY A 68 11.14 8.72 -6.08
C GLY A 68 11.47 9.59 -4.85
N PRO A 69 12.63 9.41 -4.19
CA PRO A 69 13.01 10.26 -3.06
C PRO A 69 13.02 11.76 -3.40
N LYS A 70 13.43 12.13 -4.62
CA LYS A 70 13.43 13.53 -5.06
C LYS A 70 12.01 14.10 -5.14
N GLU A 71 11.08 13.34 -5.73
CA GLU A 71 9.66 13.69 -5.83
C GLU A 71 9.04 13.86 -4.45
N ILE A 72 9.32 12.93 -3.51
CA ILE A 72 8.89 13.04 -2.11
C ILE A 72 9.36 14.36 -1.49
N ILE A 73 10.64 14.69 -1.64
CA ILE A 73 11.22 15.92 -1.07
C ILE A 73 10.62 17.18 -1.72
N GLU A 74 10.29 17.15 -3.01
CA GLU A 74 9.63 18.26 -3.70
C GLU A 74 8.23 18.52 -3.14
N VAL A 75 7.43 17.47 -2.91
CA VAL A 75 6.12 17.60 -2.24
C VAL A 75 6.28 18.18 -0.84
N LEU A 76 7.20 17.63 -0.04
CA LEU A 76 7.42 18.09 1.34
C LEU A 76 7.86 19.56 1.42
N LYS A 77 8.68 20.04 0.48
CA LYS A 77 9.08 21.46 0.40
C LYS A 77 7.90 22.37 0.06
N GLY A 78 6.95 21.90 -0.75
CA GLY A 78 5.74 22.65 -1.08
C GLY A 78 4.77 22.83 0.10
N MET A 79 4.85 21.94 1.10
CA MET A 79 3.97 21.97 2.28
C MET A 79 4.40 22.97 3.37
N GLY A 80 5.60 23.56 3.25
CA GLY A 80 6.19 24.46 4.26
C GLY A 80 5.88 25.95 4.08
N ASN A 81 4.88 26.32 3.28
CA ASN A 81 4.45 27.70 3.05
C ASN A 81 3.09 27.99 3.69
#